data_AF-A0A1G5R002-F1
#
_entry.id   AF-A0A1G5R002-F1
#
_cell.length_a   1.000
_cell.length_b   1.000
_cell.length_c   1.000
_cell.angle_alpha   90.00
_cell.angle_beta   90.00
_cell.angle_gamma   90.00
#
_symmetry.space_group_name_H-M   'P 1'
#
loop_
_entity.id
_entity.type
_entity.pdbx_description
1 polymer ?
#
loop_
_entity_poly.entity_id
_entity_poly.type
_entity_poly.pdbx_seq_one_letter_code
_entity_poly.pdbx_strand_id
1 'polypeptide(L)'
;MQERSGIRGIKLAESECIVYEMLNDISMDAVSDFLDGHLAACRVRNFLPSEQRKKIIENFWRSPAHAPRYSGGIEGAEGYFIGGSHIEKDTCQYIEEAKNFRPVINEIF
;
A
#
# COMPACT_ATOMS: atom_id res chain seq x y z
N MET A 1 -14.10 25.09 19.80
CA MET A 1 -12.92 25.36 18.97
C MET A 1 -12.23 24.02 18.74
N GLN A 2 -12.42 23.39 17.57
CA GLN A 2 -11.84 22.08 17.26
C GLN A 2 -10.34 22.24 17.03
N GLU A 3 -9.51 21.57 17.83
CA GLU A 3 -8.10 21.43 17.55
C GLU A 3 -7.95 20.71 16.20
N ARG A 4 -7.34 21.39 15.23
CA ARG A 4 -6.91 20.76 13.98
C ARG A 4 -5.88 19.69 14.38
N SER A 5 -6.21 18.44 14.12
CA SER A 5 -5.27 17.32 14.20
C SER A 5 -4.16 17.54 13.16
N GLY A 6 -3.15 18.33 13.53
CA GLY A 6 -1.96 18.54 12.71
C GLY A 6 -1.20 17.23 12.57
N ILE A 7 -0.59 17.02 11.39
CA ILE A 7 0.39 15.95 11.18
C ILE A 7 1.47 16.12 12.27
N ARG A 8 1.55 15.17 13.20
CA ARG A 8 2.54 15.19 14.30
C ARG A 8 3.94 14.74 13.85
N GLY A 9 4.09 14.35 12.58
CA GLY A 9 5.36 13.97 11.99
C GLY A 9 6.22 15.19 11.71
N ILE A 10 7.52 15.08 11.99
CA ILE A 10 8.52 16.05 11.54
C ILE A 10 8.76 15.77 10.06
N LYS A 11 8.63 16.80 9.21
CA LYS A 11 9.02 16.68 7.81
C LYS A 11 10.54 16.49 7.76
N LEU A 12 10.99 15.37 7.22
CA LEU A 12 12.41 15.12 6.99
C LEU A 12 13.00 16.19 6.06
N ALA A 13 14.19 16.69 6.39
CA ALA A 13 14.97 17.47 5.44
C ALA A 13 15.36 16.57 4.25
N GLU A 14 15.70 17.19 3.11
CA GLU A 14 16.08 16.43 1.91
C GLU A 14 17.30 15.52 2.17
N SER A 15 18.27 15.99 2.96
CA SER A 15 19.43 15.21 3.40
C SER A 15 19.10 14.02 4.31
N GLU A 16 17.91 14.03 4.93
CA GLU A 16 17.41 12.99 5.81
C GLU A 16 16.42 12.07 5.07
N CYS A 17 16.00 12.45 3.86
CA CYS A 17 15.12 11.66 3.00
C CYS A 17 15.93 10.60 2.23
N ILE A 18 16.50 9.65 2.98
CA ILE A 18 17.38 8.63 2.41
C ILE A 18 16.52 7.48 1.87
N VAL A 19 16.66 7.20 0.57
CA VAL A 19 16.04 6.04 -0.09
C VAL A 19 17.09 4.99 -0.33
N TYR A 20 16.92 3.81 0.25
CA TYR A 20 17.79 2.66 0.01
C TYR A 20 17.24 1.80 -1.13
N GLU A 21 18.03 1.59 -2.19
CA GLU A 21 17.66 0.75 -3.33
C GLU A 21 18.25 -0.65 -3.24
N MET A 22 17.41 -1.66 -3.44
CA MET A 22 17.75 -3.08 -3.50
C MET A 22 17.38 -3.66 -4.86
N LEU A 23 17.99 -4.79 -5.22
CA LEU A 23 17.68 -5.53 -6.44
C LEU A 23 17.15 -6.92 -6.08
N ASN A 24 16.00 -7.27 -6.65
CA ASN A 24 15.31 -8.57 -6.57
C ASN A 24 14.81 -8.99 -5.18
N ASP A 25 15.57 -8.72 -4.12
CA ASP A 25 15.32 -9.21 -2.77
C ASP A 25 15.14 -8.08 -1.74
N ILE A 26 14.48 -8.43 -0.64
CA ILE A 26 14.31 -7.54 0.52
C ILE A 26 15.45 -7.80 1.50
N SER A 27 16.25 -6.77 1.80
CA SER A 27 17.20 -6.78 2.90
C SER A 27 16.49 -6.51 4.20
N MET A 28 16.54 -7.46 5.14
CA MET A 28 15.96 -7.27 6.47
C MET A 28 16.68 -6.18 7.26
N ASP A 29 17.98 -5.98 7.04
CA ASP A 29 18.74 -4.90 7.66
C ASP A 29 18.20 -3.54 7.20
N ALA A 30 17.91 -3.38 5.91
CA ALA A 30 17.30 -2.16 5.39
C ALA A 30 15.86 -1.95 5.91
N VAL A 31 15.11 -3.02 6.12
CA VAL A 31 13.78 -2.95 6.76
C VAL A 31 13.91 -2.48 8.20
N SER A 32 14.87 -3.00 8.96
CA SER A 32 15.17 -2.54 10.32
C SER A 32 15.53 -1.06 10.34
N ASP A 33 16.47 -0.62 9.50
CA ASP A 33 16.87 0.79 9.41
C ASP A 33 15.69 1.71 9.02
N PHE A 34 14.77 1.25 8.17
CA PHE A 34 13.55 1.99 7.87
C PHE A 34 12.59 2.08 9.06
N LEU A 35 12.38 0.99 9.78
CA LEU A 35 11.51 0.96 10.96
C LEU A 35 12.08 1.80 12.12
N ASP A 36 13.41 1.87 12.23
CA ASP A 36 14.11 2.70 13.22
C ASP A 36 14.19 4.19 12.79
N GLY A 37 13.71 4.51 11.59
CA GLY A 37 13.65 5.88 11.08
C GLY A 37 14.97 6.42 10.50
N HIS A 38 15.95 5.54 10.27
CA HIS A 38 17.21 5.89 9.60
C HIS A 38 17.05 6.01 8.08
N LEU A 39 16.05 5.34 7.51
CA LEU A 39 15.68 5.45 6.09
C LEU A 39 14.28 6.04 5.95
N ALA A 40 14.11 6.90 4.94
CA ALA A 40 12.81 7.44 4.57
C ALA A 40 12.01 6.49 3.68
N ALA A 41 12.70 5.65 2.90
CA ALA A 41 12.07 4.59 2.11
C ALA A 41 13.05 3.48 1.73
N CYS A 42 12.50 2.28 1.52
CA CYS A 42 13.18 1.17 0.88
C CYS A 42 12.54 0.89 -0.48
N ARG A 43 13.35 0.79 -1.55
CA ARG A 43 12.89 0.48 -2.90
C ARG A 43 13.55 -0.78 -3.42
N VAL A 44 12.77 -1.83 -3.63
CA VAL A 44 13.25 -3.03 -4.32
C VAL A 44 12.91 -2.95 -5.81
N ARG A 45 13.92 -2.96 -6.67
CA ARG A 45 13.72 -3.06 -8.12
C ARG A 45 13.67 -4.52 -8.53
N ASN A 46 12.91 -4.81 -9.58
CA ASN A 46 12.78 -6.15 -10.15
C ASN A 46 12.34 -7.24 -9.16
N PHE A 47 11.64 -6.86 -8.09
CA PHE A 47 11.13 -7.79 -7.08
C PHE A 47 10.27 -8.91 -7.69
N LEU A 48 9.44 -8.58 -8.69
CA LEU A 48 8.69 -9.54 -9.47
C LEU A 48 9.14 -9.52 -10.94
N PRO A 49 9.24 -10.70 -11.60
CA PRO A 49 9.45 -10.80 -13.04
C PRO A 49 8.39 -10.04 -13.84
N SER A 50 8.80 -9.47 -14.98
CA SER A 50 7.94 -8.73 -15.92
C SER A 50 6.59 -9.42 -16.17
N GLU A 51 6.62 -10.70 -16.53
CA GLU A 51 5.43 -11.44 -16.94
C GLU A 51 4.46 -11.64 -15.78
N GLN A 52 4.97 -11.87 -14.57
CA GLN A 52 4.13 -11.96 -13.38
C GLN A 52 3.46 -10.62 -13.06
N ARG A 53 4.18 -9.50 -13.20
CA ARG A 53 3.59 -8.15 -13.00
C ARG A 53 2.45 -7.87 -13.98
N LYS A 54 2.63 -8.22 -15.25
CA LYS A 54 1.57 -8.05 -16.27
C LYS A 54 0.34 -8.89 -15.94
N LYS A 55 0.54 -10.15 -15.57
CA LYS A 55 -0.55 -11.05 -15.18
C LYS A 55 -1.33 -10.54 -13.96
N ILE A 56 -0.64 -10.03 -12.94
CA ILE A 56 -1.28 -9.41 -11.76
C ILE A 56 -2.17 -8.23 -12.17
N ILE A 57 -1.67 -7.35 -13.05
CA ILE A 57 -2.43 -6.19 -13.54
C ILE A 57 -3.67 -6.65 -14.34
N GLU A 58 -3.52 -7.63 -15.22
CA GLU A 58 -4.64 -8.18 -15.99
C GLU A 58 -5.69 -8.84 -15.09
N ASN A 59 -5.26 -9.66 -14.14
CA ASN A 59 -6.14 -10.31 -13.17
C ASN A 59 -6.90 -9.28 -12.33
N PHE A 60 -6.22 -8.22 -11.88
CA PHE A 60 -6.85 -7.14 -11.13
C PHE A 60 -8.00 -6.49 -11.91
N TRP A 61 -7.76 -6.10 -13.17
CA TRP A 61 -8.77 -5.44 -13.99
C TRP A 61 -9.89 -6.38 -14.45
N ARG A 62 -9.61 -7.68 -14.58
CA ARG A 62 -10.64 -8.69 -14.89
C ARG A 62 -11.48 -9.09 -13.68
N SER A 63 -10.96 -8.92 -12.46
CA SER A 63 -11.67 -9.31 -11.26
C SER A 63 -12.94 -8.47 -11.09
N PRO A 64 -14.12 -9.09 -10.91
CA PRO A 64 -15.36 -8.36 -10.64
C PRO A 64 -15.38 -7.74 -9.23
N ALA A 65 -14.38 -8.05 -8.40
CA ALA A 65 -14.29 -7.61 -7.02
C ALA A 65 -13.51 -6.29 -6.85
N HIS A 66 -12.99 -5.68 -7.94
CA HIS A 66 -12.42 -4.34 -7.82
C HIS A 66 -13.51 -3.32 -7.56
N ALA A 67 -13.27 -2.42 -6.61
CA ALA A 67 -14.18 -1.36 -6.25
C ALA A 67 -13.52 0.00 -6.50
N PRO A 68 -14.24 0.99 -7.06
CA PRO A 68 -13.76 2.35 -7.10
C PRO A 68 -13.67 2.93 -5.69
N ARG A 69 -12.60 3.69 -5.43
CA ARG A 69 -12.47 4.54 -4.25
C ARG A 69 -12.70 5.99 -4.68
N TYR A 70 -13.72 6.60 -4.11
CA TYR A 70 -14.02 8.01 -4.29
C TYR A 70 -13.48 8.81 -3.11
N SER A 71 -12.99 10.02 -3.36
CA SER A 71 -12.81 11.02 -2.30
C SER A 71 -13.77 12.18 -2.51
N GLY A 72 -13.91 12.99 -1.47
CA GLY A 72 -14.75 14.19 -1.50
C GLY A 72 -14.19 15.36 -2.32
N GLY A 73 -13.05 15.22 -3.01
CA GLY A 73 -12.32 16.34 -3.62
C GLY A 73 -12.35 16.44 -5.14
N ILE A 74 -12.52 15.33 -5.87
CA ILE A 74 -12.41 15.31 -7.34
C ILE A 74 -13.53 14.42 -7.91
N GLU A 75 -14.20 14.86 -8.97
CA GLU A 75 -15.17 14.03 -9.69
C GLU A 75 -14.47 12.79 -10.28
N GLY A 76 -14.95 11.60 -9.92
CA GLY A 76 -14.42 10.32 -10.39
C GLY A 76 -13.77 9.47 -9.30
N ALA A 77 -13.43 8.24 -9.64
CA ALA A 77 -12.69 7.36 -8.74
C ALA A 77 -11.22 7.79 -8.67
N GLU A 78 -10.69 8.06 -7.48
CA GLU A 78 -9.26 8.34 -7.26
C GLU A 78 -8.38 7.10 -7.45
N GLY A 79 -8.99 5.92 -7.39
CA GLY A 79 -8.32 4.66 -7.62
C GLY A 79 -9.30 3.50 -7.55
N TYR A 80 -8.80 2.31 -7.84
CA TYR A 80 -9.52 1.06 -7.69
C TYR A 80 -8.75 0.18 -6.71
N PHE A 81 -9.48 -0.62 -5.93
CA PHE A 81 -8.87 -1.55 -4.99
C PHE A 81 -9.64 -2.87 -4.94
N ILE A 82 -8.93 -3.93 -4.56
CA ILE A 82 -9.50 -5.23 -4.19
C ILE A 82 -9.01 -5.51 -2.77
N GLY A 83 -9.92 -5.83 -1.86
CA GLY A 83 -9.59 -6.09 -0.46
C GLY A 83 -10.42 -5.27 0.53
N GLY A 84 -10.30 -5.63 1.80
CA GLY A 84 -10.89 -4.86 2.88
C GLY A 84 -10.25 -3.48 3.02
N SER A 85 -11.04 -2.49 3.40
CA SER A 85 -10.57 -1.14 3.73
C SER A 85 -10.75 -0.90 5.21
N HIS A 86 -9.72 -0.41 5.90
CA HIS A 86 -9.78 -0.12 7.33
C HIS A 86 -10.55 1.17 7.67
N ILE A 87 -10.87 2.00 6.66
CA ILE A 87 -11.50 3.30 6.90
C ILE A 87 -12.87 3.10 7.56
N GLU A 88 -13.15 3.84 8.63
CA GLU A 88 -14.43 3.82 9.36
C GLU A 88 -14.84 2.43 9.92
N LYS A 89 -13.89 1.51 10.07
CA LYS A 89 -14.12 0.18 10.63
C LYS A 89 -13.26 -0.05 11.86
N ASP A 90 -13.78 -0.81 12.80
CA ASP A 90 -12.95 -1.36 13.86
C ASP A 90 -12.03 -2.48 13.32
N THR A 91 -11.04 -2.85 14.12
CA THR A 91 -10.04 -3.86 13.73
C THR A 91 -10.67 -5.22 13.43
N CYS A 92 -11.68 -5.64 14.19
CA CYS A 92 -12.33 -6.94 14.00
C CYS A 92 -13.11 -6.96 12.68
N GLN A 93 -13.87 -5.91 12.40
CA GLN A 93 -14.60 -5.73 11.15
C GLN A 93 -13.66 -5.77 9.94
N TYR A 94 -12.52 -5.06 10.01
CA TYR A 94 -11.52 -5.08 8.96
C TYR A 94 -10.92 -6.48 8.74
N ILE A 95 -10.58 -7.19 9.83
CA ILE A 95 -9.99 -8.54 9.74
C ILE A 95 -10.97 -9.52 9.09
N GLU A 96 -12.24 -9.51 9.50
CA GLU A 96 -13.27 -10.39 8.91
C GLU A 96 -13.49 -10.09 7.43
N GLU A 97 -13.55 -8.81 7.06
CA GLU A 97 -13.64 -8.43 5.66
C GLU A 97 -12.40 -8.85 4.86
N ALA A 98 -11.19 -8.62 5.39
CA ALA A 98 -9.94 -9.03 4.74
C ALA A 98 -9.87 -10.56 4.51
N LYS A 99 -10.39 -11.36 5.45
CA LYS A 99 -10.52 -12.82 5.27
C LYS A 99 -11.44 -13.16 4.09
N ASN A 100 -12.57 -12.46 3.95
CA ASN A 100 -13.51 -12.70 2.85
C ASN A 100 -12.90 -12.38 1.47
N PHE A 101 -11.98 -11.42 1.40
CA PHE A 101 -11.27 -11.10 0.16
C PHE A 101 -10.09 -12.04 -0.15
N ARG A 102 -9.67 -12.89 0.79
CA ARG A 102 -8.49 -13.76 0.62
C ARG A 102 -8.58 -14.64 -0.64
N PRO A 103 -9.70 -15.30 -0.98
CA PRO A 103 -9.81 -16.10 -2.20
C PRO A 103 -9.61 -15.26 -3.46
N VAL A 104 -10.24 -14.09 -3.54
CA VAL A 104 -10.10 -13.15 -4.66
C VAL A 104 -8.66 -12.67 -4.80
N ILE A 105 -8.01 -12.31 -3.69
CA ILE A 105 -6.60 -11.89 -3.70
C ILE A 105 -5.70 -13.02 -4.21
N ASN A 106 -5.97 -14.27 -3.84
CA ASN A 106 -5.19 -15.40 -4.36
C ASN A 106 -5.35 -15.58 -5.88
N GLU A 107 -6.48 -15.18 -6.48
CA GLU A 107 -6.69 -15.20 -7.94
C GLU A 107 -5.92 -14.08 -8.66
N ILE A 108 -5.51 -13.02 -7.94
CA ILE A 108 -4.74 -11.92 -8.52
C ILE A 108 -3.30 -12.32 -8.82
N PHE A 109 -2.66 -13.08 -7.92
CA PHE A 109 -1.25 -13.44 -7.99
C PHE A 109 -0.98 -14.74 -8.79
#